data_AF-A0A7X6YE17-F1
#
_entry.id   AF-A0A7X6YE17-F1
#
_cell.length_a   1.000
_cell.length_b   1.000
_cell.length_c   1.000
_cell.angle_alpha   90.00
_cell.angle_beta   90.00
_cell.angle_gamma   90.00
#
_symmetry.space_group_name_H-M   'P 1'
#
loop_
_entity.id
_entity.type
_entity.pdbx_description
1 polymer ?
#
loop_
_entity_poly.entity_id
_entity_poly.type
_entity_poly.pdbx_seq_one_letter_code
_entity_poly.pdbx_strand_id
1 'polypeptide(L)'
;MKATDKKTAKKGADQTAVLAVDGGPKVWDKGFPMWPSFSDETLKKALEPLVSGKVNYWTGPVGMQFETAFAKWLGVRNAISVTNGTAALHTAIASLGIGPGDEVICPSYSFIASSFCVLQAGALPVFTDVGFDHQIDPKQIEEKITERTRGIVVVHLYGVVADMEPILKIAQKHKLKVIEDCAQCFGGVYKGRKAGTIGDVACFSFCQSK
;
A
#
# COMPACT_ATOMS: atom_id res chain seq x y z
N MET A 1 10.07 19.53 -51.78
CA MET A 1 9.69 18.09 -51.87
C MET A 1 10.08 17.45 -50.55
N LYS A 2 9.18 17.44 -49.56
CA LYS A 2 8.21 16.37 -49.22
C LYS A 2 8.87 15.06 -48.75
N ALA A 3 8.75 14.78 -47.45
CA ALA A 3 8.24 13.54 -46.84
C ALA A 3 8.40 13.64 -45.31
N THR A 4 7.51 14.31 -44.57
CA THR A 4 6.44 13.71 -43.74
C THR A 4 6.76 12.34 -43.13
N ASP A 5 7.21 12.36 -41.87
CA ASP A 5 7.17 11.21 -40.95
C ASP A 5 5.72 10.75 -40.75
N LYS A 6 5.44 9.53 -41.22
CA LYS A 6 4.15 8.88 -41.02
C LYS A 6 4.08 8.32 -39.60
N LYS A 7 3.13 8.87 -38.83
CA LYS A 7 2.49 8.26 -37.65
C LYS A 7 2.26 6.76 -37.91
N THR A 8 2.90 5.90 -37.13
CA THR A 8 2.52 4.49 -37.01
C THR A 8 1.25 4.44 -36.18
N ALA A 9 0.10 4.44 -36.85
CA ALA A 9 -1.17 4.14 -36.24
C ALA A 9 -1.11 2.72 -35.65
N LYS A 10 -1.37 2.57 -34.34
CA LYS A 10 -1.68 1.28 -33.73
C LYS A 10 -2.88 0.69 -34.47
N LYS A 11 -2.64 -0.37 -35.27
CA LYS A 11 -3.71 -1.21 -35.82
C LYS A 11 -4.57 -1.68 -34.65
N GLY A 12 -5.88 -1.46 -34.75
CA GLY A 12 -6.86 -1.99 -33.81
C GLY A 12 -6.69 -3.50 -33.69
N ALA A 13 -6.86 -4.02 -32.48
CA ALA A 13 -6.83 -5.45 -32.22
C ALA A 13 -7.81 -6.16 -33.16
N ASP A 14 -7.28 -7.08 -33.97
CA ASP A 14 -8.07 -7.93 -34.83
C ASP A 14 -8.97 -8.79 -33.94
N GLN A 15 -10.28 -8.52 -33.96
CA GLN A 15 -11.29 -9.22 -33.14
C GLN A 15 -11.48 -10.69 -33.58
N THR A 16 -10.68 -11.17 -34.54
CA THR A 16 -10.69 -12.55 -35.04
C THR A 16 -9.52 -13.40 -34.54
N ALA A 17 -8.61 -12.85 -33.73
CA ALA A 17 -7.48 -13.62 -33.20
C ALA A 17 -7.96 -14.69 -32.18
N VAL A 18 -7.66 -15.96 -32.46
CA VAL A 18 -7.90 -17.08 -31.54
C VAL A 18 -7.21 -16.80 -30.21
N LEU A 19 -7.92 -16.97 -29.08
CA LEU A 19 -7.34 -16.74 -27.76
C LEU A 19 -6.23 -17.76 -27.49
N ALA A 20 -5.23 -17.38 -26.67
CA ALA A 20 -4.15 -18.29 -26.31
C ALA A 20 -4.65 -19.56 -25.58
N VAL A 21 -5.77 -19.47 -24.86
CA VAL A 21 -6.41 -20.63 -24.21
C VAL A 21 -7.02 -21.61 -25.22
N ASP A 22 -7.37 -21.11 -26.41
CA ASP A 22 -7.98 -21.89 -27.51
C ASP A 22 -6.95 -22.28 -28.58
N GLY A 23 -5.65 -22.27 -28.25
CA GLY A 23 -4.56 -22.63 -29.16
C GLY A 23 -4.03 -21.49 -30.03
N GLY A 24 -4.48 -20.26 -29.79
CA GLY A 24 -3.90 -19.06 -30.39
C GLY A 24 -2.50 -18.70 -29.85
N PRO A 25 -1.80 -17.76 -30.49
CA PRO A 25 -0.46 -17.36 -30.04
C PRO A 25 -0.52 -16.67 -28.66
N LYS A 26 0.43 -17.02 -27.79
CA LYS A 26 0.58 -16.37 -26.49
C LYS A 26 1.06 -14.94 -26.68
N VAL A 27 0.44 -14.00 -25.97
CA VAL A 27 0.92 -12.60 -25.89
C VAL A 27 2.28 -12.51 -25.19
N TRP A 28 2.58 -13.47 -24.32
CA TRP A 28 3.85 -13.56 -23.59
C TRP A 28 4.27 -15.03 -23.47
N ASP A 29 5.44 -15.36 -24.01
CA ASP A 29 5.99 -16.72 -24.07
C ASP A 29 7.33 -16.88 -23.32
N LYS A 30 7.87 -15.79 -22.74
CA LYS A 30 9.20 -15.75 -22.11
C LYS A 30 9.24 -16.07 -20.61
N GLY A 31 8.10 -16.43 -20.00
CA GLY A 31 8.01 -16.70 -18.55
C GLY A 31 8.09 -15.44 -17.68
N PHE A 32 7.86 -15.56 -16.38
CA PHE A 32 7.94 -14.40 -15.49
C PHE A 32 9.41 -14.04 -15.17
N PRO A 33 9.76 -12.75 -15.04
CA PRO A 33 11.09 -12.37 -14.57
C PRO A 33 11.31 -12.88 -13.13
N MET A 34 12.56 -13.11 -12.78
CA MET A 34 12.93 -13.48 -11.41
C MET A 34 12.61 -12.32 -10.45
N TRP A 35 12.04 -12.66 -9.28
CA TRP A 35 11.75 -11.72 -8.21
C TRP A 35 12.22 -12.25 -6.84
N PRO A 36 12.87 -11.43 -5.99
CA PRO A 36 13.26 -10.03 -6.20
C PRO A 36 14.52 -9.90 -7.06
N SER A 37 14.62 -8.83 -7.85
CA SER A 37 15.81 -8.54 -8.67
C SER A 37 16.62 -7.38 -8.09
N PHE A 38 17.94 -7.47 -8.13
CA PHE A 38 18.86 -6.48 -7.56
C PHE A 38 19.84 -5.98 -8.63
N SER A 39 20.10 -4.68 -8.65
CA SER A 39 21.19 -4.11 -9.45
C SER A 39 22.53 -4.24 -8.72
N ASP A 40 23.64 -4.15 -9.45
CA ASP A 40 24.99 -4.11 -8.86
C ASP A 40 25.14 -2.95 -7.86
N GLU A 41 24.46 -1.83 -8.09
CA GLU A 41 24.41 -0.71 -7.16
C GLU A 41 23.72 -1.09 -5.84
N THR A 42 22.59 -1.80 -5.91
CA THR A 42 21.91 -2.30 -4.71
C THR A 42 22.78 -3.27 -3.92
N LEU A 43 23.46 -4.19 -4.61
CA LEU A 43 24.37 -5.15 -3.97
C LEU A 43 25.53 -4.43 -3.27
N LYS A 44 26.14 -3.44 -3.93
CA LYS A 44 27.20 -2.63 -3.35
C LYS A 44 26.73 -1.88 -2.11
N LYS A 45 25.58 -1.18 -2.19
CA LYS A 45 25.00 -0.44 -1.06
C LYS A 45 24.62 -1.34 0.11
N ALA A 46 24.15 -2.55 -0.15
CA ALA A 46 23.82 -3.52 0.89
C ALA A 46 25.05 -3.97 1.69
N LEU A 47 26.24 -3.97 1.08
CA LEU A 47 27.50 -4.33 1.74
C LEU A 47 28.12 -3.17 2.55
N GLU A 48 27.80 -1.92 2.23
CA GLU A 48 28.40 -0.73 2.87
C GLU A 48 28.29 -0.72 4.41
N PRO A 49 27.14 -1.06 5.05
CA PRO A 49 27.06 -1.13 6.51
C PRO A 49 28.03 -2.14 7.13
N LEU A 50 28.23 -3.29 6.47
CA LEU A 50 29.14 -4.34 6.95
C LEU A 50 30.60 -3.92 6.81
N VAL A 51 30.97 -3.31 5.68
CA VAL A 51 32.34 -2.84 5.43
C VAL A 51 32.71 -1.67 6.35
N SER A 52 31.77 -0.76 6.61
CA SER A 52 32.02 0.43 7.43
C SER A 52 31.89 0.20 8.94
N GLY A 53 31.30 -0.94 9.36
CA GLY A 53 30.96 -1.23 10.76
C GLY A 53 29.78 -0.41 11.31
N LYS A 54 29.13 0.42 10.48
CA LYS A 54 28.02 1.31 10.84
C LYS A 54 26.67 0.61 10.64
N VAL A 55 26.39 -0.37 11.49
CA VAL A 55 25.34 -1.38 11.27
C VAL A 55 23.99 -1.07 11.91
N ASN A 56 23.81 0.09 12.54
CA ASN A 56 22.55 0.47 13.18
C ASN A 56 22.36 2.00 13.23
N TYR A 57 21.20 2.47 13.68
CA TYR A 57 20.86 3.90 13.75
C TYR A 57 21.77 4.73 14.66
N TRP A 58 22.46 4.11 15.64
CA TRP A 58 23.40 4.80 16.52
C TRP A 58 24.70 5.18 15.81
N THR A 59 25.05 4.44 14.76
CA THR A 59 26.37 4.52 14.11
C THR A 59 26.30 4.84 12.62
N GLY A 60 25.19 4.52 11.96
CA GLY A 60 25.02 4.57 10.51
C GLY A 60 23.83 5.43 10.07
N PRO A 61 23.98 6.23 9.00
CA PRO A 61 22.94 7.15 8.56
C PRO A 61 21.96 6.55 7.53
N VAL A 62 22.20 5.34 7.02
CA VAL A 62 21.50 4.80 5.84
C VAL A 62 19.98 4.74 6.03
N GLY A 63 19.51 4.31 7.20
CA GLY A 63 18.07 4.29 7.51
C GLY A 63 17.43 5.68 7.52
N MET A 64 18.07 6.66 8.16
CA MET A 64 17.61 8.06 8.20
C MET A 64 17.63 8.72 6.81
N GLN A 65 18.61 8.36 5.98
CA GLN A 65 18.69 8.80 4.59
C GLN A 65 17.54 8.22 3.76
N PHE A 66 17.24 6.94 3.95
CA PHE A 66 16.08 6.29 3.33
C PHE A 66 14.77 6.95 3.76
N GLU A 67 14.56 7.19 5.05
CA GLU A 67 13.38 7.89 5.59
C GLU A 67 13.19 9.27 4.96
N THR A 68 14.26 10.06 4.88
CA THR A 68 14.25 11.39 4.24
C THR A 68 13.89 11.29 2.76
N ALA A 69 14.51 10.35 2.03
CA ALA A 69 14.25 10.15 0.61
C ALA A 69 12.82 9.65 0.36
N PHE A 70 12.32 8.74 1.18
CA PHE A 70 10.97 8.18 1.07
C PHE A 70 9.90 9.21 1.41
N ALA A 71 10.07 9.99 2.48
CA ALA A 71 9.19 11.10 2.82
C ALA A 71 9.12 12.14 1.69
N LYS A 72 10.27 12.51 1.11
CA LYS A 72 10.33 13.40 -0.05
C LYS A 72 9.64 12.81 -1.28
N TRP A 73 9.83 11.51 -1.55
CA TRP A 73 9.19 10.85 -2.69
C TRP A 73 7.67 10.78 -2.53
N LEU A 74 7.14 10.48 -1.34
CA LEU A 74 5.71 10.53 -1.06
C LEU A 74 5.15 11.96 -1.06
N GLY A 75 5.95 12.94 -0.65
CA GLY A 75 5.50 14.32 -0.44
C GLY A 75 4.92 14.55 0.95
N VAL A 76 5.40 13.82 1.96
CA VAL A 76 4.97 13.93 3.36
C VAL A 76 6.08 14.54 4.22
N ARG A 77 5.73 15.01 5.42
CA ARG A 77 6.69 15.62 6.34
C ARG A 77 7.68 14.61 6.92
N ASN A 78 7.19 13.43 7.31
CA ASN A 78 7.96 12.42 8.02
C ASN A 78 7.68 11.04 7.43
N ALA A 79 8.70 10.18 7.44
CA ALA A 79 8.59 8.74 7.26
C ALA A 79 9.48 8.07 8.30
N ILE A 80 9.06 6.94 8.84
CA ILE A 80 9.80 6.18 9.85
C ILE A 80 9.93 4.76 9.35
N SER A 81 11.16 4.24 9.27
CA SER A 81 11.38 2.87 8.88
C SER A 81 11.29 1.96 10.10
N VAL A 82 10.75 0.77 9.87
CA VAL A 82 10.54 -0.27 10.89
C VAL A 82 10.85 -1.63 10.26
N THR A 83 10.81 -2.69 11.06
CA THR A 83 11.31 -4.02 10.66
C THR A 83 10.50 -4.69 9.54
N ASN A 84 9.21 -4.39 9.40
CA ASN A 84 8.34 -4.93 8.34
C ASN A 84 6.98 -4.19 8.30
N GLY A 85 6.14 -4.52 7.31
CA GLY A 85 4.81 -3.91 7.17
C GLY A 85 3.86 -4.15 8.35
N THR A 86 3.93 -5.30 9.01
CA THR A 86 3.13 -5.59 10.22
C THR A 86 3.58 -4.68 11.37
N ALA A 87 4.89 -4.50 11.57
CA ALA A 87 5.42 -3.56 12.56
C ALA A 87 5.01 -2.10 12.23
N ALA A 88 4.88 -1.75 10.95
CA ALA A 88 4.39 -0.43 10.54
C ALA A 88 2.92 -0.24 10.96
N LEU A 89 2.05 -1.21 10.70
CA LEU A 89 0.65 -1.20 11.15
C LEU A 89 0.55 -1.13 12.68
N HIS A 90 1.35 -1.92 13.38
CA HIS A 90 1.43 -1.89 14.84
C HIS A 90 1.81 -0.50 15.38
N THR A 91 2.84 0.11 14.78
CA THR A 91 3.32 1.44 15.15
C THR A 91 2.27 2.50 14.85
N ALA A 92 1.60 2.41 13.69
CA ALA A 92 0.53 3.32 13.31
C ALA A 92 -0.65 3.26 14.29
N ILE A 93 -1.17 2.07 14.59
CA ILE A 93 -2.27 1.87 15.53
C ILE A 93 -1.90 2.42 16.93
N ALA A 94 -0.72 2.07 17.43
CA ALA A 94 -0.24 2.57 18.71
C ALA A 94 -0.08 4.11 18.73
N SER A 95 0.40 4.71 17.64
CA SER A 95 0.58 6.16 17.53
C SER A 95 -0.75 6.94 17.56
N LEU A 96 -1.85 6.29 17.19
CA LEU A 96 -3.20 6.86 17.22
C LEU A 96 -3.88 6.68 18.59
N GLY A 97 -3.22 6.02 19.55
CA GLY A 97 -3.77 5.76 20.89
C GLY A 97 -4.89 4.72 20.90
N ILE A 98 -5.00 3.90 19.86
CA ILE A 98 -6.00 2.82 19.77
C ILE A 98 -5.53 1.65 20.66
N GLY A 99 -6.41 1.15 21.53
CA GLY A 99 -6.05 0.08 22.45
C GLY A 99 -7.25 -0.65 23.07
N PRO A 100 -7.10 -1.23 24.27
CA PRO A 100 -8.13 -2.02 24.92
C PRO A 100 -9.50 -1.31 25.02
N GLY A 101 -10.53 -1.98 24.50
CA GLY A 101 -11.92 -1.48 24.54
C GLY A 101 -12.34 -0.62 23.34
N ASP A 102 -11.41 -0.31 22.44
CA ASP A 102 -11.69 0.36 21.17
C ASP A 102 -12.05 -0.65 20.06
N GLU A 103 -12.77 -0.16 19.05
CA GLU A 103 -13.07 -0.88 17.82
C GLU A 103 -12.41 -0.21 16.61
N VAL A 104 -11.91 -1.02 15.68
CA VAL A 104 -11.36 -0.54 14.40
C VAL A 104 -12.02 -1.30 13.26
N ILE A 105 -12.60 -0.56 12.32
CA ILE A 105 -13.24 -1.17 11.15
C ILE A 105 -12.16 -1.63 10.18
N CYS A 106 -12.25 -2.87 9.70
CA CYS A 106 -11.31 -3.47 8.74
C CYS A 106 -12.05 -4.11 7.57
N PRO A 107 -11.44 -4.21 6.37
CA PRO A 107 -12.00 -5.01 5.29
C PRO A 107 -12.01 -6.50 5.67
N SER A 108 -13.08 -7.20 5.29
CA SER A 108 -13.21 -8.66 5.41
C SER A 108 -12.20 -9.42 4.52
N TYR A 109 -11.69 -8.76 3.48
CA TYR A 109 -10.76 -9.33 2.52
C TYR A 109 -9.46 -8.52 2.43
N SER A 110 -8.40 -9.05 3.05
CA SER A 110 -7.03 -8.53 3.01
C SER A 110 -6.06 -9.60 3.55
N PHE A 111 -4.77 -9.29 3.56
CA PHE A 111 -3.80 -10.04 4.36
C PHE A 111 -4.06 -9.83 5.87
N ILE A 112 -3.84 -10.89 6.66
CA ILE A 112 -4.19 -10.95 8.09
C ILE A 112 -3.59 -9.82 8.94
N ALA A 113 -2.42 -9.29 8.56
CA ALA A 113 -1.75 -8.25 9.35
C ALA A 113 -2.63 -7.02 9.61
N SER A 114 -3.48 -6.61 8.66
CA SER A 114 -4.29 -5.39 8.76
C SER A 114 -5.27 -5.43 9.96
N SER A 115 -5.90 -6.57 10.21
CA SER A 115 -6.80 -6.77 11.37
C SER A 115 -6.08 -7.35 12.59
N PHE A 116 -5.03 -8.13 12.39
CA PHE A 116 -4.27 -8.73 13.48
C PHE A 116 -3.55 -7.69 14.35
N CYS A 117 -3.01 -6.61 13.75
CA CYS A 117 -2.39 -5.55 14.53
C CYS A 117 -3.39 -4.80 15.42
N VAL A 118 -4.67 -4.75 15.04
CA VAL A 118 -5.74 -4.20 15.89
C VAL A 118 -5.92 -5.10 17.12
N LEU A 119 -6.02 -6.42 16.92
CA LEU A 119 -6.12 -7.39 18.02
C LEU A 119 -4.91 -7.35 18.94
N GLN A 120 -3.70 -7.28 18.39
CA GLN A 120 -2.48 -7.23 19.18
C GLN A 120 -2.34 -5.93 19.99
N ALA A 121 -2.98 -4.83 19.56
CA ALA A 121 -3.11 -3.62 20.36
C ALA A 121 -4.14 -3.75 21.51
N GLY A 122 -4.87 -4.87 21.60
CA GLY A 122 -5.95 -5.11 22.55
C GLY A 122 -7.31 -4.54 22.11
N ALA A 123 -7.40 -3.96 20.91
CA ALA A 123 -8.63 -3.46 20.32
C ALA A 123 -9.38 -4.57 19.57
N LEU A 124 -10.64 -4.32 19.20
CA LEU A 124 -11.50 -5.24 18.47
C LEU A 124 -11.58 -4.86 16.97
N PRO A 125 -11.11 -5.72 16.03
CA PRO A 125 -11.39 -5.52 14.63
C PRO A 125 -12.87 -5.81 14.33
N VAL A 126 -13.55 -4.86 13.71
CA VAL A 126 -14.93 -4.98 13.24
C VAL A 126 -14.90 -5.07 11.71
N PHE A 127 -15.41 -6.18 11.16
CA PHE A 127 -15.30 -6.41 9.73
C PHE A 127 -16.46 -5.77 8.93
N THR A 128 -16.08 -5.12 7.83
CA THR A 128 -16.96 -4.63 6.77
C THR A 128 -16.64 -5.39 5.48
N ASP A 129 -17.65 -5.65 4.65
CA ASP A 129 -17.44 -6.33 3.39
C ASP A 129 -16.69 -5.46 2.36
N VAL A 130 -16.25 -6.09 1.27
CA VAL A 130 -15.56 -5.41 0.17
C VAL A 130 -16.44 -5.27 -1.07
N GLY A 131 -16.17 -4.24 -1.86
CA GLY A 131 -16.76 -4.06 -3.18
C GLY A 131 -16.22 -5.05 -4.21
N PHE A 132 -16.74 -4.96 -5.44
CA PHE A 132 -16.26 -5.76 -6.58
C PHE A 132 -14.80 -5.47 -6.95
N ASP A 133 -14.29 -4.30 -6.53
CA ASP A 133 -12.91 -3.85 -6.69
C ASP A 133 -11.99 -4.36 -5.57
N HIS A 134 -12.53 -5.20 -4.67
CA HIS A 134 -11.87 -5.75 -3.49
C HIS A 134 -11.42 -4.73 -2.45
N GLN A 135 -11.93 -3.50 -2.52
CA GLN A 135 -11.68 -2.46 -1.54
C GLN A 135 -12.82 -2.42 -0.51
N ILE A 136 -12.56 -1.89 0.70
CA ILE A 136 -13.59 -1.77 1.74
C ILE A 136 -14.81 -0.99 1.21
N ASP A 137 -16.02 -1.53 1.34
CA ASP A 137 -17.24 -0.87 0.85
C ASP A 137 -17.66 0.26 1.80
N PRO A 138 -17.59 1.54 1.37
CA PRO A 138 -17.94 2.67 2.23
C PRO A 138 -19.39 2.63 2.72
N LYS A 139 -20.30 2.01 1.96
CA LYS A 139 -21.74 1.98 2.31
C LYS A 139 -22.01 1.15 3.56
N GLN A 140 -21.15 0.19 3.85
CA GLN A 140 -21.30 -0.71 4.99
C GLN A 140 -20.51 -0.25 6.21
N ILE A 141 -19.73 0.83 6.12
CA ILE A 141 -18.92 1.32 7.25
C ILE A 141 -19.83 1.92 8.33
N GLU A 142 -20.77 2.81 7.97
CA GLU A 142 -21.60 3.53 8.95
C GLU A 142 -22.41 2.59 9.85
N GLU A 143 -22.89 1.46 9.31
CA GLU A 143 -23.65 0.45 10.06
C GLU A 143 -22.82 -0.31 11.11
N LYS A 144 -21.49 -0.27 11.00
CA LYS A 144 -20.57 -0.90 11.95
C LYS A 144 -20.06 0.05 13.02
N ILE A 145 -20.38 1.34 12.93
CA ILE A 145 -19.90 2.34 13.89
C ILE A 145 -20.66 2.21 15.20
N THR A 146 -19.91 2.17 16.30
CA THR A 146 -20.38 2.23 17.67
C THR A 146 -19.68 3.37 18.42
N GLU A 147 -20.05 3.58 19.69
CA GLU A 147 -19.33 4.52 20.57
C GLU A 147 -17.86 4.11 20.84
N ARG A 148 -17.50 2.84 20.56
CA ARG A 148 -16.14 2.31 20.72
C ARG A 148 -15.30 2.46 19.47
N THR A 149 -15.90 2.76 18.31
CA THR A 149 -15.14 2.89 17.06
C THR A 149 -14.16 4.06 17.13
N ARG A 150 -12.90 3.80 16.81
CA ARG A 150 -11.83 4.83 16.77
C ARG A 150 -11.20 5.01 15.42
N GLY A 151 -11.28 4.01 14.54
CA GLY A 151 -10.64 4.11 13.25
C GLY A 151 -11.13 3.12 12.21
N ILE A 152 -10.62 3.31 11.01
CA ILE A 152 -10.87 2.51 9.82
C ILE A 152 -9.49 2.19 9.24
N VAL A 153 -9.21 0.90 9.05
CA VAL A 153 -8.09 0.43 8.24
C VAL A 153 -8.58 0.30 6.81
N VAL A 154 -7.95 1.02 5.89
CA VAL A 154 -8.19 0.92 4.45
C VAL A 154 -7.00 0.22 3.82
N VAL A 155 -7.24 -0.89 3.15
CA VAL A 155 -6.18 -1.61 2.43
C VAL A 155 -6.31 -1.30 0.96
N HIS A 156 -5.23 -0.81 0.34
CA HIS A 156 -5.15 -0.60 -1.11
C HIS A 156 -4.71 -1.88 -1.80
N LEU A 157 -5.65 -2.82 -1.88
CA LEU A 157 -5.36 -4.21 -2.28
C LEU A 157 -5.01 -4.29 -3.77
N TYR A 158 -4.03 -5.13 -4.11
CA TYR A 158 -3.54 -5.32 -5.48
C TYR A 158 -3.02 -4.05 -6.18
N GLY A 159 -2.61 -3.05 -5.41
CA GLY A 159 -2.16 -1.77 -5.93
C GLY A 159 -3.28 -0.85 -6.40
N VAL A 160 -4.54 -1.25 -6.23
CA VAL A 160 -5.71 -0.41 -6.50
C VAL A 160 -5.96 0.48 -5.29
N VAL A 161 -5.98 1.79 -5.50
CA VAL A 161 -6.31 2.75 -4.42
C VAL A 161 -7.82 2.72 -4.21
N ALA A 162 -8.25 2.54 -2.97
CA ALA A 162 -9.65 2.56 -2.57
C ALA A 162 -10.32 3.91 -2.90
N ASP A 163 -11.64 3.94 -3.04
CA ASP A 163 -12.38 5.19 -3.17
C ASP A 163 -12.38 5.94 -1.83
N MET A 164 -11.35 6.78 -1.63
CA MET A 164 -11.07 7.39 -0.33
C MET A 164 -12.05 8.51 0.05
N GLU A 165 -12.64 9.22 -0.91
CA GLU A 165 -13.52 10.36 -0.60
C GLU A 165 -14.73 9.99 0.30
N PRO A 166 -15.54 8.96 -0.02
CA PRO A 166 -16.63 8.57 0.87
C PRO A 166 -16.14 8.07 2.23
N ILE A 167 -15.02 7.35 2.29
CA ILE A 167 -14.42 6.87 3.54
C ILE A 167 -14.00 8.05 4.42
N LEU A 168 -13.31 9.04 3.85
CA LEU A 168 -12.90 10.25 4.56
C LEU A 168 -14.09 11.07 5.06
N LYS A 169 -15.18 11.16 4.28
CA LYS A 169 -16.42 11.84 4.72
C LYS A 169 -17.03 11.17 5.95
N ILE A 170 -17.12 9.84 5.95
CA ILE A 170 -17.60 9.06 7.10
C ILE A 170 -16.67 9.25 8.29
N ALA A 171 -15.36 9.10 8.09
CA ALA A 171 -14.36 9.27 9.14
C ALA A 171 -14.42 10.67 9.77
N GLN A 172 -14.55 11.72 8.96
CA GLN A 172 -14.67 13.10 9.46
C GLN A 172 -15.97 13.31 10.26
N LYS A 173 -17.10 12.82 9.74
CA LYS A 173 -18.42 12.90 10.42
C LYS A 173 -18.39 12.25 11.81
N HIS A 174 -17.72 11.11 11.93
CA HIS A 174 -17.67 10.31 13.15
C HIS A 174 -16.37 10.48 13.96
N LYS A 175 -15.49 11.40 13.55
CA LYS A 175 -14.17 11.67 14.18
C LYS A 175 -13.28 10.42 14.28
N LEU A 176 -13.34 9.54 13.29
CA LEU A 176 -12.54 8.32 13.20
C LEU A 176 -11.19 8.60 12.54
N LYS A 177 -10.18 7.83 12.92
CA LYS A 177 -8.85 7.83 12.29
C LYS A 177 -8.82 6.90 11.08
N VAL A 178 -8.16 7.33 10.01
CA VAL A 178 -8.00 6.51 8.79
C VAL A 178 -6.55 6.05 8.67
N ILE A 179 -6.35 4.74 8.72
CA ILE A 179 -5.05 4.08 8.54
C ILE A 179 -5.01 3.51 7.12
N GLU A 180 -4.08 3.98 6.28
CA GLU A 180 -3.84 3.41 4.96
C GLU A 180 -2.84 2.25 5.06
N ASP A 181 -3.26 1.02 4.75
CA ASP A 181 -2.37 -0.09 4.47
C ASP A 181 -2.02 -0.09 2.98
N CYS A 182 -0.84 0.46 2.68
CA CYS A 182 -0.27 0.60 1.34
C CYS A 182 0.77 -0.48 1.05
N ALA A 183 0.76 -1.62 1.77
CA ALA A 183 1.73 -2.69 1.57
C ALA A 183 1.78 -3.25 0.14
N GLN A 184 0.76 -2.98 -0.68
CA GLN A 184 0.69 -3.39 -2.09
C GLN A 184 0.55 -2.21 -3.07
N CYS A 185 0.60 -0.96 -2.59
CA CYS A 185 0.21 0.21 -3.39
C CYS A 185 1.27 1.31 -3.39
N PHE A 186 2.51 0.94 -3.73
CA PHE A 186 3.56 1.93 -3.96
C PHE A 186 3.25 2.77 -5.19
N GLY A 187 3.15 4.08 -5.01
CA GLY A 187 3.00 5.03 -6.12
C GLY A 187 1.59 5.10 -6.70
N GLY A 188 0.61 4.40 -6.10
CA GLY A 188 -0.80 4.60 -6.43
C GLY A 188 -1.22 6.06 -6.24
N VAL A 189 -2.18 6.52 -7.04
CA VAL A 189 -2.64 7.91 -7.01
C VAL A 189 -4.16 7.96 -7.00
N TYR A 190 -4.72 8.70 -6.04
CA TYR A 190 -6.13 9.01 -5.94
C TYR A 190 -6.33 10.53 -6.01
N LYS A 191 -7.00 11.00 -7.06
CA LYS A 191 -7.30 12.43 -7.29
C LYS A 191 -6.08 13.36 -7.10
N GLY A 192 -4.94 12.94 -7.64
CA GLY A 192 -3.67 13.69 -7.58
C GLY A 192 -2.87 13.54 -6.29
N ARG A 193 -3.37 12.80 -5.29
CA ARG A 193 -2.66 12.48 -4.04
C ARG A 193 -2.13 11.05 -4.10
N LYS A 194 -0.90 10.83 -3.63
CA LYS A 194 -0.32 9.49 -3.57
C LYS A 194 -0.98 8.66 -2.47
N ALA A 195 -1.16 7.37 -2.71
CA ALA A 195 -1.54 6.41 -1.68
C ALA A 195 -0.55 6.50 -0.50
N GLY A 196 -1.08 6.45 0.71
CA GLY A 196 -0.34 6.65 1.94
C GLY A 196 -0.12 8.11 2.33
N THR A 197 -0.82 9.04 1.66
CA THR A 197 -0.80 10.47 1.99
C THR A 197 -2.20 11.03 2.20
N ILE A 198 -3.23 10.19 2.19
CA ILE A 198 -4.64 10.55 2.07
C ILE A 198 -5.33 10.57 3.44
N GLY A 199 -5.12 9.51 4.24
CA GLY A 199 -5.62 9.33 5.60
C GLY A 199 -4.73 10.00 6.67
N ASP A 200 -4.87 9.57 7.92
CA ASP A 200 -4.13 10.10 9.06
C ASP A 200 -2.70 9.54 9.16
N VAL A 201 -2.53 8.26 8.84
CA VAL A 201 -1.25 7.54 8.87
C VAL A 201 -1.25 6.42 7.85
N ALA A 202 -0.07 6.06 7.33
CA ALA A 202 0.07 5.05 6.29
C ALA A 202 1.20 4.07 6.58
N CYS A 203 1.02 2.83 6.10
CA CYS A 203 1.94 1.73 6.30
C CYS A 203 2.37 1.15 4.96
N PHE A 204 3.67 0.92 4.79
CA PHE A 204 4.25 0.30 3.60
C PHE A 204 5.02 -0.95 3.98
N SER A 205 5.18 -1.89 3.03
CA SER A 205 5.92 -3.13 3.24
C SER A 205 6.98 -3.28 2.16
N PHE A 206 8.22 -3.56 2.58
CA PHE A 206 9.33 -3.91 1.70
C PHE A 206 9.66 -5.41 1.80
N CYS A 207 8.66 -6.24 2.13
CA CYS A 207 8.83 -7.69 2.15
C CYS A 207 9.20 -8.20 0.75
N GLN A 208 9.86 -9.36 0.67
CA GLN A 208 10.38 -9.95 -0.57
C GLN A 208 9.38 -9.94 -1.75
N SER A 209 8.09 -10.15 -1.48
CA SER A 209 7.05 -10.23 -2.52
C SER A 209 6.45 -8.88 -2.93
N LYS A 210 6.99 -7.76 -2.44
CA LYS A 210 6.55 -6.40 -2.78
C LYS A 210 7.48 -5.83 -3.83
#